data_AF-A0A936FX51-F1
#
_entry.id   AF-A0A936FX51-F1
#
_cell.length_a   1.000
_cell.length_b   1.000
_cell.length_c   1.000
_cell.angle_alpha   90.00
_cell.angle_beta   90.00
_cell.angle_gamma   90.00
#
_symmetry.space_group_name_H-M   'P 1'
#
loop_
_entity.id
_entity.type
_entity.pdbx_description
1 polymer ?
#
loop_
_entity_poly.entity_id
_entity_poly.type
_entity_poly.pdbx_seq_one_letter_code
_entity_poly.pdbx_strand_id
1 'polypeptide(L)' 'MNPGNSGGPLVNKLGQVIGINTFIIQNGNSIGFSLPSTALIQAIDEFLHS' A
#
# COMPACT_ATOMS: atom_id res chain seq x y z
N MET A 1 -3.49 1.00 -11.91
CA MET A 1 -3.62 1.93 -10.77
C MET A 1 -3.46 3.33 -11.34
N ASN A 2 -4.24 4.31 -10.88
CA ASN A 2 -4.22 5.67 -11.41
C ASN A 2 -3.68 6.65 -10.34
N PRO A 3 -3.15 7.82 -10.74
CA PRO A 3 -2.92 8.93 -9.81
C PRO A 3 -4.20 9.19 -8.99
N GLY A 4 -4.06 9.28 -7.67
CA GLY A 4 -5.20 9.44 -6.74
C GLY A 4 -5.59 8.19 -5.95
N ASN A 5 -5.05 7.00 -6.29
CA ASN A 5 -5.27 5.80 -5.46
C ASN A 5 -4.31 5.69 -4.26
N SER A 6 -3.29 6.57 -4.19
CA SER A 6 -2.31 6.62 -3.10
C SER A 6 -2.98 6.80 -1.74
N GLY A 7 -2.56 6.02 -0.75
CA GLY A 7 -3.13 5.98 0.59
C GLY A 7 -4.30 5.00 0.75
N GLY A 8 -4.91 4.53 -0.35
CA GLY A 8 -5.97 3.52 -0.31
C GLY A 8 -5.46 2.09 -0.11
N PRO A 9 -6.33 1.14 0.31
CA PRO A 9 -5.94 -0.25 0.54
C PRO A 9 -5.65 -0.99 -0.77
N LEU A 10 -4.64 -1.87 -0.73
CA LEU A 10 -4.44 -2.94 -1.69
C LEU A 10 -5.08 -4.20 -1.12
N VAL A 11 -6.05 -4.78 -1.86
CA VAL A 11 -6.80 -5.95 -1.43
C VAL A 11 -6.55 -7.17 -2.32
N ASN A 12 -6.53 -8.37 -1.73
CA ASN A 12 -6.49 -9.62 -2.48
C ASN A 12 -7.89 -10.07 -2.92
N LYS A 13 -7.98 -11.20 -3.64
CA LYS A 13 -9.26 -11.75 -4.14
C LYS A 13 -10.24 -12.16 -3.05
N LEU A 14 -9.79 -12.30 -1.80
CA LEU A 14 -10.62 -12.61 -0.64
C LEU A 14 -11.08 -11.35 0.12
N GLY A 15 -10.76 -10.15 -0.39
CA GLY A 15 -11.09 -8.89 0.26
C GLY A 15 -10.17 -8.53 1.44
N GLN A 16 -9.07 -9.26 1.64
CA GLN A 16 -8.13 -8.97 2.72
C GLN A 16 -7.17 -7.83 2.31
N VAL A 17 -6.93 -6.89 3.22
CA VAL A 17 -5.93 -5.83 3.02
C VAL A 17 -4.52 -6.40 3.15
N ILE A 18 -3.76 -6.34 2.05
CA ILE A 18 -2.39 -6.85 1.97
C ILE A 18 -1.34 -5.73 1.84
N GLY A 19 -1.78 -4.49 1.70
CA GLY A 19 -0.90 -3.32 1.66
C GLY A 19 -1.64 -2.00 1.47
N ILE A 20 -0.88 -0.91 1.35
CA ILE A 20 -1.37 0.43 1.05
C ILE A 20 -0.74 0.91 -0.24
N ASN A 21 -1.56 1.36 -1.19
CA ASN A 21 -1.11 1.89 -2.47
C ASN A 21 -0.27 3.15 -2.23
N THR A 22 0.93 3.22 -2.80
CA THR A 22 1.84 4.35 -2.55
C THR A 22 2.02 5.23 -3.79
N PHE A 23 2.54 4.67 -4.88
CA PHE A 23 2.79 5.42 -6.11
C PHE A 23 2.82 4.49 -7.34
N ILE A 24 2.86 5.08 -8.53
CA ILE A 24 2.94 4.38 -9.81
C ILE A 24 4.13 4.95 -10.58
N ILE A 25 4.91 4.07 -11.22
CA ILE A 25 5.89 4.48 -12.22
C ILE A 25 5.25 4.31 -13.59
N GLN A 26 5.11 5.42 -14.32
CA GLN A 26 4.48 5.45 -15.64
C GLN A 26 5.56 5.42 -16.73
N ASN A 27 6.01 4.22 -17.12
CA ASN A 27 6.90 4.02 -18.28
C ASN A 27 6.41 2.81 -19.10
N GLY A 28 5.59 3.05 -20.12
CA GLY A 28 5.05 2.03 -21.04
C GLY A 28 4.02 1.11 -20.38
N ASN A 29 4.46 0.26 -19.45
CA ASN A 29 3.60 -0.57 -18.61
C ASN A 29 3.55 0.05 -17.22
N SER A 30 2.46 0.70 -16.85
CA SER A 30 2.31 1.34 -15.54
C SER A 30 2.46 0.30 -14.41
N ILE A 31 3.51 0.42 -13.60
CA ILE A 31 3.77 -0.45 -12.44
C ILE A 31 3.34 0.29 -11.17
N GLY A 32 2.42 -0.32 -10.41
CA GLY A 32 1.99 0.20 -9.11
C GLY A 32 2.83 -0.39 -7.97
N PHE A 33 3.18 0.44 -7.00
CA PHE A 33 3.91 0.05 -5.79
C PHE A 33 3.01 0.22 -4.56
N SER A 34 3.24 -0.63 -3.56
CA SER A 34 2.47 -0.62 -2.31
C SER A 34 3.36 -0.95 -1.13
N LEU A 35 3.07 -0.32 0.01
CA LEU A 35 3.67 -0.68 1.29
C LEU A 35 2.96 -1.93 1.84
N PRO A 36 3.68 -3.01 2.21
CA PRO A 36 3.06 -4.20 2.78
C PRO A 36 2.34 -3.90 4.10
N SER A 37 1.19 -4.55 4.33
CA SER A 37 0.42 -4.34 5.56
C SER A 37 1.21 -4.74 6.81
N THR A 38 2.09 -5.74 6.72
CA THR A 38 2.98 -6.15 7.83
C THR A 38 3.94 -5.05 8.27
N ALA A 39 4.55 -4.34 7.33
CA ALA A 39 5.44 -3.21 7.63
C ALA A 39 4.67 -2.04 8.26
N LEU A 40 3.43 -1.81 7.81
CA LEU A 40 2.57 -0.79 8.38
C LEU A 40 2.16 -1.12 9.83
N ILE A 41 1.80 -2.37 10.10
CA ILE A 41 1.47 -2.82 11.46
C ILE A 41 2.64 -2.58 12.40
N GLN A 42 3.87 -2.93 11.99
CA GLN A 42 5.07 -2.69 12.79
C GLN A 42 5.30 -1.19 13.05
N ALA A 43 5.17 -0.35 12.03
CA ALA A 43 5.37 1.10 12.16
C ALA A 43 4.32 1.75 13.08
N ILE A 44 3.06 1.30 13.01
CA ILE A 44 1.99 1.77 13.90
C ILE A 44 2.27 1.33 15.34
N ASP A 45 2.69 0.09 15.55
CA ASP A 45 3.02 -0.42 16.88
C ASP A 45 4.16 0.38 17.51
N GLU A 46 5.22 0.67 16.76
CA GLU A 46 6.33 1.53 17.19
C GLU A 46 5.86 2.95 17.55
N PHE A 47 5.02 3.55 16.70
CA PHE A 47 4.48 4.90 16.94
C PHE A 47 3.57 4.98 18.18
N LEU A 48 2.79 3.94 18.46
CA LEU A 48 1.87 3.94 19.60
C LEU A 48 2.57 3.73 20.94
N HIS A 49 3.76 3.13 20.93
CA HIS A 49 4.55 2.85 22.12
C HIS A 49 5.75 3.80 22.30
N SER A 50 5.86 4.85 21.47
CA SER A 50 6.86 5.92 21.57
C SER A 50 6.47 7.03 22.56
#